data_AF-A0A519ZGQ2-F1
#
_entry.id   AF-A0A519ZGQ2-F1
#
_cell.length_a   1.000
_cell.length_b   1.000
_cell.length_c   1.000
_cell.angle_alpha   90.00
_cell.angle_beta   90.00
_cell.angle_gamma   90.00
#
_symmetry.space_group_name_H-M   'P 1'
#
loop_
_entity.id
_entity.type
_entity.pdbx_description
1 polymer ?
#
loop_
_entity_poly.entity_id
_entity_poly.type
_entity_poly.pdbx_seq_one_letter_code
_entity_poly.pdbx_strand_id
1 'polypeptide(L)'
;MAGPPLDDSHPFAAPEADARRVVLLDWAETRDVGALWSPDDARWATQRARAQGGDFRVARARHAAQRLGERDDRLAKFLQPGPWSPGWVLLAAALGLALGLLTDRLGGQQLNLLALPLWWVLGLQLLAYTVLLALALRGRRLGNAPHWRLTQRVLAPRGRGRAAQVQAHWWRLSLPLQAARAALLWHAGLIGLNLGLIAGLYLRALGLEILIGWESTYLDAAQVQRLANVVLAPAAALTGMTVPDVAPLRHGALQGPAALAADWLHLLAATVALVTVPRLLLALHAGLRSWRLARHLPLAVGSGPGD
;
A
#
# COMPACT_ATOMS: atom_id res chain seq x y z
N MET A 1 9.94 43.45 -22.27
CA MET A 1 8.95 43.57 -21.18
C MET A 1 9.21 42.41 -20.24
N ALA A 2 9.76 42.68 -19.06
CA ALA A 2 10.01 41.65 -18.06
C ALA A 2 8.66 41.13 -17.55
N GLY A 3 8.44 39.82 -17.68
CA GLY A 3 7.30 39.15 -17.08
C GLY A 3 7.37 39.23 -15.55
N PRO A 4 6.23 39.09 -14.84
CA PRO A 4 6.21 39.15 -13.39
C PRO A 4 7.14 38.07 -12.79
N PRO A 5 7.73 38.31 -11.61
CA PRO A 5 8.62 37.36 -10.97
C PRO A 5 7.90 36.03 -10.76
N LEU A 6 8.55 34.94 -11.16
CA LEU A 6 8.05 33.59 -10.98
C LEU A 6 7.93 33.30 -9.48
N ASP A 7 6.70 33.15 -9.04
CA ASP A 7 6.38 32.80 -7.66
C ASP A 7 6.80 31.35 -7.40
N ASP A 8 7.82 31.15 -6.55
CA ASP A 8 8.25 29.85 -6.02
C ASP A 8 7.16 29.16 -5.18
N SER A 9 5.97 29.77 -5.02
CA SER A 9 4.90 29.30 -4.13
C SER A 9 4.00 28.19 -4.69
N HIS A 10 4.03 27.91 -6.02
CA HIS A 10 3.12 26.93 -6.62
C HIS A 10 3.85 25.83 -7.41
N PRO A 11 4.06 24.63 -6.82
CA PRO A 11 4.59 23.48 -7.55
C PRO A 11 3.65 23.11 -8.70
N PHE A 12 4.20 22.97 -9.90
CA PHE A 12 3.46 22.52 -11.08
C PHE A 12 2.76 21.18 -10.80
N ALA A 13 1.46 21.10 -11.09
CA ALA A 13 0.67 19.90 -10.90
C ALA A 13 -0.07 19.52 -12.18
N ALA A 14 -0.02 18.24 -12.55
CA ALA A 14 -0.71 17.72 -13.72
C ALA A 14 -1.27 16.31 -13.48
N PRO A 15 -2.25 15.86 -14.26
CA PRO A 15 -2.67 14.46 -14.28
C PRO A 15 -1.49 13.54 -14.60
N GLU A 16 -1.49 12.31 -14.08
CA GLU A 16 -0.37 11.37 -14.19
C GLU A 16 0.15 11.19 -15.62
N ALA A 17 -0.75 11.12 -16.61
CA ALA A 17 -0.37 10.97 -18.01
C ALA A 17 0.42 12.19 -18.56
N ASP A 18 0.01 13.40 -18.20
CA ASP A 18 0.73 14.62 -18.58
C ASP A 18 1.99 14.81 -17.74
N ALA A 19 1.93 14.48 -16.46
CA ALA A 19 3.09 14.48 -15.57
C ALA A 19 4.20 13.57 -16.11
N ARG A 20 3.89 12.38 -16.64
CA ARG A 20 4.88 11.49 -17.28
C ARG A 20 5.59 12.14 -18.46
N ARG A 21 4.86 12.88 -19.29
CA ARG A 21 5.42 13.60 -20.44
C ARG A 21 6.35 14.72 -19.98
N VAL A 22 5.95 15.46 -18.97
CA VAL A 22 6.76 16.53 -18.36
C VAL A 22 8.04 15.95 -17.77
N VAL A 23 7.97 14.82 -17.07
CA VAL A 23 9.14 14.11 -16.54
C VAL A 23 10.07 13.58 -17.63
N LEU A 24 9.52 13.09 -18.76
CA LEU A 24 10.34 12.67 -19.89
C LEU A 24 11.10 13.86 -20.49
N LEU A 25 10.42 15.00 -20.64
CA LEU A 25 11.05 16.24 -21.11
C LEU A 25 12.12 16.74 -20.14
N ASP A 26 11.83 16.82 -18.83
CA ASP A 26 12.78 17.24 -17.79
C ASP A 26 14.02 16.34 -17.80
N TRP A 27 13.85 15.02 -17.94
CA TRP A 27 14.98 14.09 -18.09
C TRP A 27 15.82 14.34 -19.35
N ALA A 28 15.19 14.66 -20.48
CA ALA A 28 15.87 14.90 -21.74
C ALA A 28 16.61 16.26 -21.76
N GLU A 29 16.10 17.27 -21.03
CA GLU A 29 16.73 18.59 -20.93
C GLU A 29 17.84 18.64 -19.85
N THR A 30 17.71 17.85 -18.78
CA THR A 30 18.71 17.80 -17.69
C THR A 30 19.87 16.86 -17.99
N ARG A 31 19.82 16.09 -19.09
CA ARG A 31 20.88 15.16 -19.49
C ARG A 31 21.30 15.40 -20.91
N ASP A 32 22.60 15.29 -21.17
CA ASP A 32 23.10 15.21 -22.54
C ASP A 32 22.68 13.85 -23.13
N VAL A 33 21.59 13.87 -23.91
CA VAL A 33 21.07 12.72 -24.64
C VAL A 33 21.47 12.74 -26.12
N GLY A 34 22.36 13.67 -26.52
CA GLY A 34 22.88 13.82 -27.87
C GLY A 34 21.78 14.01 -28.93
N ALA A 35 21.90 13.31 -30.05
CA ALA A 35 20.98 13.40 -31.19
C ALA A 35 19.51 13.05 -30.88
N LEU A 36 19.23 12.49 -29.69
CA LEU A 36 17.86 12.17 -29.28
C LEU A 36 17.03 13.43 -29.00
N TRP A 37 17.64 14.48 -28.43
CA TRP A 37 16.98 15.74 -28.09
C TRP A 37 17.93 16.92 -28.34
N SER A 38 17.70 17.64 -29.43
CA SER A 38 18.54 18.77 -29.84
C SER A 38 17.94 20.13 -29.43
N PRO A 39 18.73 21.22 -29.44
CA PRO A 39 18.21 22.57 -29.24
C PRO A 39 17.12 22.96 -30.27
N ASP A 40 17.19 22.43 -31.49
CA ASP A 40 16.17 22.64 -32.53
C ASP A 40 14.85 21.97 -32.17
N ASP A 41 14.92 20.79 -31.55
CA ASP A 41 13.73 20.10 -31.05
C ASP A 41 13.07 20.87 -29.90
N ALA A 42 13.88 21.43 -28.99
CA ALA A 42 13.40 22.27 -27.92
C ALA A 42 12.72 23.56 -28.44
N ARG A 43 13.33 24.24 -29.43
CA ARG A 43 12.75 25.42 -30.08
C ARG A 43 11.44 25.08 -30.79
N TRP A 44 11.42 23.99 -31.55
CA TRP A 44 10.22 23.50 -32.24
C TRP A 44 9.07 23.19 -31.26
N ALA A 45 9.36 22.47 -30.17
CA ALA A 45 8.35 22.11 -29.18
C ALA A 45 7.77 23.34 -28.48
N THR A 46 8.61 24.34 -28.19
CA THR A 46 8.19 25.63 -27.62
C THR A 46 7.30 26.41 -28.58
N GLN A 47 7.65 26.50 -29.86
CA GLN A 47 6.82 27.19 -30.87
C GLN A 47 5.46 26.51 -31.03
N ARG A 48 5.43 25.17 -31.10
CA ARG A 48 4.19 24.39 -31.18
C ARG A 48 3.30 24.58 -29.95
N ALA A 49 3.89 24.57 -28.75
CA ALA A 49 3.17 24.82 -27.51
C ALA A 49 2.56 26.22 -27.45
N ARG A 50 3.31 27.26 -27.86
CA ARG A 50 2.80 28.64 -27.94
C ARG A 50 1.64 28.76 -28.93
N ALA A 51 1.72 28.07 -30.06
CA ALA A 51 0.66 28.08 -31.08
C ALA A 51 -0.61 27.32 -30.64
N GLN A 52 -0.47 26.25 -29.84
CA GLN A 52 -1.60 25.47 -29.34
C GLN A 52 -2.43 26.23 -28.27
N GLY A 53 -1.80 27.07 -27.46
CA GLY A 53 -2.44 27.71 -26.31
C GLY A 53 -2.71 26.73 -25.14
N GLY A 54 -3.28 27.25 -24.05
CA GLY A 54 -3.54 26.48 -22.82
C GLY A 54 -2.33 26.40 -21.89
N ASP A 55 -2.21 25.30 -21.13
CA ASP A 55 -1.05 25.07 -20.26
C ASP A 55 0.21 24.81 -21.10
N PHE A 56 1.06 25.82 -21.20
CA PHE A 56 2.29 25.81 -21.98
C PHE A 56 3.22 24.65 -21.60
N ARG A 57 3.37 24.32 -20.31
CA ARG A 57 4.28 23.25 -19.86
C ARG A 57 3.78 21.89 -20.33
N VAL A 58 2.48 21.65 -20.18
CA VAL A 58 1.85 20.41 -20.65
C VAL A 58 1.90 20.30 -22.18
N ALA A 59 1.58 21.37 -22.90
CA ALA A 59 1.60 21.39 -24.36
C ALA A 59 3.02 21.13 -24.92
N ARG A 60 4.03 21.82 -24.38
CA ARG A 60 5.44 21.61 -24.76
C ARG A 60 5.89 20.18 -24.48
N ALA A 61 5.56 19.66 -23.30
CA ALA A 61 5.89 18.29 -22.92
C ALA A 61 5.20 17.25 -23.83
N ARG A 62 3.96 17.49 -24.28
CA ARG A 62 3.27 16.61 -25.23
C ARG A 62 3.99 16.55 -26.57
N HIS A 63 4.36 17.70 -27.14
CA HIS A 63 5.10 17.74 -28.41
C HIS A 63 6.50 17.13 -28.31
N ALA A 64 7.22 17.43 -27.21
CA ALA A 64 8.52 16.83 -26.96
C ALA A 64 8.45 15.31 -26.81
N ALA A 65 7.49 14.82 -26.01
CA ALA A 65 7.30 13.39 -25.78
C ALA A 65 6.93 12.64 -27.06
N GLN A 66 6.15 13.25 -27.96
CA GLN A 66 5.86 12.67 -29.28
C GLN A 66 7.17 12.43 -30.06
N ARG A 67 8.00 13.46 -30.22
CA ARG A 67 9.25 13.36 -30.97
C ARG A 67 10.27 12.40 -30.33
N LEU A 68 10.35 12.40 -29.00
CA LEU A 68 11.19 11.46 -28.26
C LEU A 68 10.71 10.01 -28.44
N GLY A 69 9.38 9.80 -28.48
CA GLY A 69 8.78 8.48 -28.74
C GLY A 69 8.98 8.00 -30.18
N GLU A 70 8.93 8.89 -31.17
CA GLU A 70 9.21 8.57 -32.59
C GLU A 70 10.66 8.12 -32.82
N ARG A 71 11.60 8.56 -31.97
CA ARG A 71 13.04 8.26 -32.08
C ARG A 71 13.50 7.08 -31.22
N ASP A 72 12.75 6.69 -30.20
CA ASP A 72 13.08 5.56 -29.32
C ASP A 72 11.81 4.85 -28.84
N ASP A 73 11.56 3.65 -29.37
CA ASP A 73 10.42 2.79 -29.01
C ASP A 73 10.30 2.54 -27.50
N ARG A 74 11.42 2.53 -26.77
CA ARG A 74 11.40 2.31 -25.32
C ARG A 74 10.86 3.52 -24.58
N LEU A 75 11.07 4.73 -25.11
CA LEU A 75 10.47 5.96 -24.59
C LEU A 75 8.99 6.04 -24.96
N ALA A 76 8.61 5.60 -26.15
CA ALA A 76 7.20 5.45 -26.53
C ALA A 76 6.46 4.49 -25.57
N LYS A 77 7.06 3.34 -25.22
CA LYS A 77 6.50 2.40 -24.22
C LYS A 77 6.36 3.03 -22.83
N PHE A 78 7.28 3.89 -22.41
CA PHE A 78 7.19 4.61 -21.13
C PHE A 78 5.98 5.56 -21.05
N LEU A 79 5.61 6.16 -22.19
CA LEU A 79 4.47 7.09 -22.30
C LEU A 79 3.11 6.40 -22.30
N GLN A 80 3.06 5.09 -22.54
CA GLN A 80 1.83 4.32 -22.40
C GLN A 80 1.34 4.37 -20.95
N PRO A 81 0.01 4.26 -20.71
CA PRO A 81 -0.54 4.18 -19.36
C PRO A 81 0.24 3.18 -18.51
N GLY A 82 0.60 3.59 -17.29
CA GLY A 82 1.36 2.74 -16.39
C GLY A 82 0.66 1.42 -16.10
N PRO A 83 1.39 0.42 -15.59
CA PRO A 83 0.79 -0.87 -15.20
C PRO A 83 -0.17 -0.76 -14.02
N TRP A 84 -0.35 0.42 -13.42
CA TRP A 84 -1.28 0.61 -12.32
C TRP A 84 -2.71 0.40 -12.79
N SER A 85 -3.32 -0.69 -12.34
CA SER A 85 -4.74 -0.98 -12.49
C SER A 85 -5.37 -1.18 -11.10
N PRO A 86 -6.67 -0.86 -10.95
CA PRO A 86 -7.44 -1.25 -9.76
C PRO A 86 -7.41 -2.77 -9.51
N GLY A 87 -7.17 -3.58 -10.55
CA GLY A 87 -7.03 -5.03 -10.47
C GLY A 87 -5.91 -5.48 -9.54
N TRP A 88 -4.83 -4.70 -9.36
CA TRP A 88 -3.80 -5.03 -8.37
C TRP A 88 -4.30 -5.00 -6.93
N VAL A 89 -5.26 -4.12 -6.63
CA VAL A 89 -5.88 -4.04 -5.30
C VAL A 89 -6.69 -5.30 -5.03
N LEU A 90 -7.47 -5.75 -6.03
CA LEU A 90 -8.22 -7.00 -5.96
C LEU A 90 -7.28 -8.20 -5.84
N LEU A 91 -6.18 -8.23 -6.62
CA LEU A 91 -5.19 -9.29 -6.55
C LEU A 91 -4.53 -9.33 -5.16
N ALA A 92 -4.11 -8.19 -4.62
CA ALA A 92 -3.51 -8.12 -3.28
C ALA A 92 -4.49 -8.62 -2.22
N ALA A 93 -5.76 -8.18 -2.27
CA ALA A 93 -6.81 -8.66 -1.38
C ALA A 93 -7.08 -10.16 -1.54
N ALA A 94 -7.12 -10.67 -2.76
CA ALA A 94 -7.33 -12.09 -3.05
C ALA A 94 -6.16 -12.95 -2.57
N LEU A 95 -4.92 -12.51 -2.76
CA LEU A 95 -3.73 -13.17 -2.24
C LEU A 95 -3.74 -13.19 -0.71
N GLY A 96 -4.08 -12.06 -0.08
CA GLY A 96 -4.29 -11.98 1.35
C GLY A 96 -5.34 -12.98 1.83
N LEU A 97 -6.52 -12.97 1.19
CA LEU A 97 -7.63 -13.87 1.51
C LEU A 97 -7.24 -15.34 1.38
N ALA A 98 -6.54 -15.70 0.31
CA ALA A 98 -6.02 -17.05 0.13
C ALA A 98 -5.06 -17.43 1.26
N LEU A 99 -4.11 -16.55 1.63
CA LEU A 99 -3.21 -16.77 2.76
C LEU A 99 -3.97 -16.93 4.09
N GLY A 100 -5.03 -16.16 4.30
CA GLY A 100 -5.89 -16.21 5.48
C GLY A 100 -6.65 -17.54 5.58
N LEU A 101 -7.22 -18.01 4.47
CA LEU A 101 -7.87 -19.31 4.39
C LEU A 101 -6.88 -20.45 4.62
N LEU A 102 -5.66 -20.33 4.11
CA LEU A 102 -4.61 -21.34 4.29
C LEU A 102 -4.06 -21.37 5.71
N THR A 103 -4.15 -20.27 6.48
CA THR A 103 -3.61 -20.23 7.83
C THR A 103 -4.38 -21.17 8.76
N ASP A 104 -5.68 -21.36 8.54
CA ASP A 104 -6.50 -22.29 9.32
C ASP A 104 -6.11 -23.77 9.08
N ARG A 105 -5.55 -24.11 7.92
CA ARG A 105 -5.12 -25.49 7.60
C ARG A 105 -3.89 -25.97 8.36
N LEU A 106 -3.19 -25.05 9.04
CA LEU A 106 -1.97 -25.37 9.80
C LEU A 106 -2.26 -25.90 11.22
N GLY A 107 -3.50 -25.77 11.69
CA GLY A 107 -3.97 -26.37 12.95
C GLY A 107 -4.63 -27.73 12.70
N GLY A 108 -4.27 -28.73 13.51
CA GLY A 108 -4.84 -30.09 13.44
C GLY A 108 -6.35 -30.15 13.74
N GLN A 109 -6.82 -31.29 14.23
CA GLN A 109 -8.25 -31.46 14.55
C GLN A 109 -8.72 -30.55 15.70
N GLN A 110 -7.81 -30.10 16.57
CA GLN A 110 -8.10 -29.20 17.68
C GLN A 110 -7.58 -27.78 17.41
N LEU A 111 -8.42 -26.80 17.73
CA LEU A 111 -8.13 -25.39 17.67
C LEU A 111 -7.43 -24.96 18.97
N ASN A 112 -6.09 -25.08 19.00
CA ASN A 112 -5.31 -24.71 20.18
C ASN A 112 -5.23 -23.18 20.31
N LEU A 113 -5.81 -22.62 21.37
CA LEU A 113 -5.87 -21.18 21.65
C LEU A 113 -4.48 -20.52 21.73
N LEU A 114 -3.45 -21.26 22.15
CA LEU A 114 -2.08 -20.74 22.28
C LEU A 114 -1.25 -20.91 21.00
N ALA A 115 -1.50 -21.98 20.24
CA ALA A 115 -0.84 -22.22 18.95
C ALA A 115 -1.65 -21.66 17.77
N LEU A 116 -2.63 -20.80 18.06
CA LEU A 116 -3.62 -20.39 17.09
C LEU A 116 -2.96 -19.55 15.97
N PRO A 117 -3.24 -19.84 14.68
CA PRO A 117 -2.81 -18.99 13.56
C PRO A 117 -3.18 -17.51 13.75
N LEU A 118 -4.21 -17.25 14.56
CA LEU A 118 -4.61 -15.93 15.02
C LEU A 118 -3.45 -15.11 15.62
N TRP A 119 -2.57 -15.70 16.43
CA TRP A 119 -1.46 -14.95 17.05
C TRP A 119 -0.47 -14.43 16.02
N TRP A 120 -0.21 -15.21 14.97
CA TRP A 120 0.61 -14.77 13.86
C TRP A 120 -0.04 -13.59 13.12
N VAL A 121 -1.34 -13.68 12.84
CA VAL A 121 -2.09 -12.60 12.19
C VAL A 121 -2.11 -11.35 13.07
N LEU A 122 -2.47 -11.46 14.35
CA LEU A 122 -2.47 -10.33 15.28
C LEU A 122 -1.07 -9.72 15.45
N GLY A 123 -0.03 -10.56 15.53
CA GLY A 123 1.37 -10.12 15.59
C GLY A 123 1.78 -9.34 14.34
N LEU A 124 1.39 -9.82 13.15
CA LEU A 124 1.61 -9.11 11.89
C LEU A 124 0.84 -7.78 11.84
N GLN A 125 -0.37 -7.74 12.38
CA GLN A 125 -1.13 -6.49 12.48
C GLN A 125 -0.47 -5.48 13.41
N LEU A 126 0.00 -5.92 14.57
CA LEU A 126 0.73 -5.09 15.52
C LEU A 126 2.02 -4.57 14.88
N LEU A 127 2.80 -5.43 14.23
CA LEU A 127 4.01 -5.05 13.50
C LEU A 127 3.71 -4.01 12.40
N ALA A 128 2.64 -4.20 11.63
CA ALA A 128 2.24 -3.23 10.62
C ALA A 128 1.91 -1.86 11.24
N TYR A 129 1.22 -1.83 12.39
CA TYR A 129 0.93 -0.58 13.09
C TYR A 129 2.16 0.07 13.72
N THR A 130 3.08 -0.70 14.28
CA THR A 130 4.33 -0.15 14.85
C THR A 130 5.22 0.44 13.76
N VAL A 131 5.30 -0.21 12.60
CA VAL A 131 6.01 0.34 11.43
C VAL A 131 5.35 1.65 10.97
N LEU A 132 4.03 1.70 10.86
CA LEU A 132 3.32 2.94 10.49
C LEU A 132 3.54 4.06 11.50
N LEU A 133 3.47 3.75 12.80
CA LEU A 133 3.73 4.71 13.87
C LEU A 133 5.18 5.23 13.81
N ALA A 134 6.16 4.34 13.66
CA ALA A 134 7.55 4.72 13.53
C ALA A 134 7.79 5.62 12.30
N LEU A 135 7.15 5.33 11.17
CA LEU A 135 7.20 6.16 9.97
C LEU A 135 6.53 7.52 10.18
N ALA A 136 5.38 7.58 10.87
CA ALA A 136 4.69 8.83 11.17
C ALA A 136 5.51 9.73 12.11
N LEU A 137 6.13 9.15 13.15
CA LEU A 137 7.00 9.86 14.08
C LEU A 137 8.29 10.36 13.41
N ARG A 138 8.87 9.57 12.49
CA ARG A 138 10.02 9.97 11.69
C ARG A 138 9.66 11.06 10.67
N GLY A 139 8.54 10.92 9.98
CA GLY A 139 8.04 11.88 8.98
C GLY A 139 7.81 13.28 9.55
N ARG A 140 7.38 13.39 10.82
CA ARG A 140 7.23 14.67 11.53
C ARG A 140 8.55 15.39 11.83
N ARG A 141 9.68 14.67 11.84
CA ARG A 141 11.01 15.22 12.19
C ARG A 141 11.90 15.49 10.99
N LEU A 142 11.52 15.04 9.79
CA LEU A 142 12.48 14.76 8.72
C LEU A 142 11.98 15.23 7.36
N GLY A 143 11.55 16.49 7.29
CA GLY A 143 11.21 17.17 6.03
C GLY A 143 12.34 17.22 4.98
N ASN A 144 13.54 16.67 5.25
CA ASN A 144 14.66 16.64 4.29
C ASN A 144 15.73 15.53 4.52
N ALA A 145 15.40 14.43 5.22
CA ALA A 145 16.44 13.53 5.72
C ALA A 145 17.03 12.52 4.70
N PRO A 146 18.34 12.20 4.79
CA PRO A 146 19.07 11.39 3.82
C PRO A 146 18.61 9.92 3.70
N HIS A 147 17.99 9.34 4.74
CA HIS A 147 17.50 7.96 4.68
C HIS A 147 16.28 7.80 3.76
N TRP A 148 15.51 8.87 3.52
CA TRP A 148 14.45 8.87 2.50
C TRP A 148 15.04 8.82 1.07
N ARG A 149 16.23 9.40 0.87
CA ARG A 149 16.98 9.23 -0.38
C ARG A 149 17.53 7.81 -0.52
N LEU A 150 17.82 7.13 0.59
CA LEU A 150 18.28 5.74 0.61
C LEU A 150 17.13 4.76 0.27
N THR A 151 15.94 4.95 0.85
CA THR A 151 14.76 4.16 0.49
C THR A 151 14.35 4.38 -0.97
N GLN A 152 14.47 5.61 -1.47
CA GLN A 152 14.30 5.91 -2.90
C GLN A 152 15.31 5.16 -3.78
N ARG A 153 16.57 5.01 -3.34
CA ARG A 153 17.60 4.25 -4.08
C ARG A 153 17.36 2.74 -4.07
N VAL A 154 16.84 2.19 -2.98
CA VAL A 154 16.54 0.75 -2.86
C VAL A 154 15.29 0.37 -3.66
N LEU A 155 14.27 1.23 -3.64
CA LEU A 155 12.98 1.00 -4.29
C LEU A 155 12.94 1.47 -5.75
N ALA A 156 13.93 2.24 -6.21
CA ALA A 156 13.99 2.63 -7.61
C ALA A 156 14.19 1.39 -8.50
N PRO A 157 13.44 1.27 -9.61
CA PRO A 157 13.65 0.19 -10.57
C PRO A 157 15.10 0.20 -11.07
N ARG A 158 15.76 -0.95 -10.95
CA ARG A 158 17.14 -1.15 -11.40
C ARG A 158 17.12 -1.61 -12.86
N GLY A 159 17.87 -0.92 -13.70
CA GLY A 159 18.02 -1.27 -15.11
C GLY A 159 19.11 -0.43 -15.75
N ARG A 160 19.57 -0.86 -16.94
CA ARG A 160 20.55 -0.13 -17.74
C ARG A 160 19.86 0.49 -18.97
N GLY A 161 20.44 1.58 -19.48
CA GLY A 161 19.94 2.29 -20.66
C GLY A 161 18.94 3.41 -20.36
N ARG A 162 18.55 4.15 -21.42
CA ARG A 162 17.76 5.39 -21.33
C ARG A 162 16.39 5.19 -20.67
N ALA A 163 15.64 4.17 -21.07
CA ALA A 163 14.32 3.89 -20.50
C ALA A 163 14.37 3.61 -18.99
N ALA A 164 15.40 2.90 -18.50
CA ALA A 164 15.58 2.69 -17.06
C ALA A 164 15.91 3.99 -16.32
N GLN A 165 16.67 4.90 -16.94
CA GLN A 165 16.99 6.20 -16.38
C GLN A 165 15.75 7.10 -16.27
N VAL A 166 14.92 7.15 -17.32
CA VAL A 166 13.64 7.87 -17.32
C VAL A 166 12.71 7.27 -16.27
N GLN A 167 12.59 5.94 -16.22
CA GLN A 167 11.74 5.25 -15.24
C GLN A 167 12.18 5.53 -13.80
N ALA A 168 13.50 5.56 -13.54
CA ALA A 168 14.03 5.92 -12.22
C ALA A 168 13.78 7.40 -11.88
N HIS A 169 13.82 8.29 -12.87
CA HIS A 169 13.51 9.71 -12.69
C HIS A 169 12.01 9.92 -12.40
N TRP A 170 11.13 9.25 -13.15
CA TRP A 170 9.69 9.16 -12.85
C TRP A 170 9.41 8.65 -11.45
N TRP A 171 10.06 7.56 -11.03
CA TRP A 171 9.85 6.98 -9.71
C TRP A 171 10.19 7.97 -8.58
N ARG A 172 11.24 8.79 -8.75
CA ARG A 172 11.62 9.81 -7.77
C ARG A 172 10.61 10.95 -7.69
N LEU A 173 10.15 11.47 -8.83
CA LEU A 173 9.22 12.60 -8.87
C LEU A 173 7.78 12.19 -8.52
N SER A 174 7.38 10.96 -8.84
CA SER A 174 6.06 10.41 -8.51
C SER A 174 6.01 9.66 -7.17
N LEU A 175 7.05 9.76 -6.34
CA LEU A 175 7.16 8.98 -5.10
C LEU A 175 5.93 9.09 -4.17
N PRO A 176 5.31 10.27 -3.97
CA PRO A 176 4.09 10.35 -3.15
C PRO A 176 2.94 9.50 -3.69
N LEU A 177 2.78 9.44 -5.02
CA LEU A 177 1.77 8.62 -5.68
C LEU A 177 2.10 7.13 -5.53
N GLN A 178 3.35 6.75 -5.77
CA GLN A 178 3.80 5.37 -5.65
C GLN A 178 3.69 4.86 -4.20
N ALA A 179 3.98 5.70 -3.21
CA ALA A 179 3.79 5.38 -1.80
C ALA A 179 2.32 5.19 -1.43
N ALA A 180 1.41 6.05 -1.94
CA ALA A 180 -0.03 5.90 -1.70
C ALA A 180 -0.57 4.59 -2.31
N ARG A 181 -0.12 4.23 -3.51
CA ARG A 181 -0.45 2.96 -4.18
C ARG A 181 0.08 1.75 -3.41
N ALA A 182 1.34 1.78 -2.98
CA ALA A 182 1.93 0.70 -2.19
C ALA A 182 1.21 0.51 -0.84
N ALA A 183 0.87 1.62 -0.16
CA ALA A 183 0.08 1.57 1.07
C ALA A 183 -1.30 0.95 0.83
N LEU A 184 -1.99 1.33 -0.27
CA LEU A 184 -3.28 0.75 -0.63
C LEU A 184 -3.17 -0.77 -0.83
N LEU A 185 -2.19 -1.25 -1.60
CA LEU A 185 -1.98 -2.68 -1.83
C LEU A 185 -1.66 -3.43 -0.54
N TRP A 186 -0.80 -2.86 0.31
CA TRP A 186 -0.46 -3.42 1.61
C TRP A 186 -1.68 -3.57 2.51
N HIS A 187 -2.50 -2.51 2.62
CA HIS A 187 -3.71 -2.57 3.43
C HIS A 187 -4.75 -3.53 2.85
N ALA A 188 -4.96 -3.52 1.53
CA ALA A 188 -5.87 -4.45 0.86
C ALA A 188 -5.47 -5.91 1.10
N GLY A 189 -4.18 -6.24 1.00
CA GLY A 189 -3.68 -7.58 1.31
C GLY A 189 -3.91 -7.99 2.77
N LEU A 190 -3.66 -7.09 3.73
CA LEU A 190 -3.90 -7.39 5.14
C LEU A 190 -5.38 -7.45 5.52
N ILE A 191 -6.24 -6.69 4.85
CA ILE A 191 -7.70 -6.84 4.96
C ILE A 191 -8.13 -8.20 4.41
N GLY A 192 -7.62 -8.56 3.23
CA GLY A 192 -7.83 -9.87 2.63
C GLY A 192 -7.45 -11.00 3.59
N LEU A 193 -6.25 -10.92 4.18
CA LEU A 193 -5.76 -11.88 5.18
C LEU A 193 -6.74 -12.06 6.35
N ASN A 194 -7.23 -10.96 6.91
CA ASN A 194 -8.19 -11.01 8.01
C ASN A 194 -9.53 -11.63 7.60
N LEU A 195 -10.05 -11.25 6.43
CA LEU A 195 -11.29 -11.82 5.89
C LEU A 195 -11.14 -13.31 5.58
N GLY A 196 -9.99 -13.71 5.04
CA GLY A 196 -9.66 -15.10 4.79
C GLY A 196 -9.57 -15.92 6.07
N LEU A 197 -8.95 -15.38 7.13
CA LEU A 197 -8.89 -16.03 8.44
C LEU A 197 -10.30 -16.20 9.02
N ILE A 198 -11.11 -15.14 9.04
CA ILE A 198 -12.50 -15.19 9.53
C ILE A 198 -13.30 -16.23 8.73
N ALA A 199 -13.23 -16.17 7.40
CA ALA A 199 -13.92 -17.12 6.53
C ALA A 199 -13.45 -18.55 6.78
N GLY A 200 -12.15 -18.79 6.96
CA GLY A 200 -11.59 -20.11 7.27
C GLY A 200 -12.15 -20.68 8.57
N LEU A 201 -12.20 -19.86 9.63
CA LEU A 201 -12.77 -20.25 10.92
C LEU A 201 -14.24 -20.66 10.81
N TYR A 202 -15.07 -19.89 10.09
CA TYR A 202 -16.49 -20.21 9.91
C TYR A 202 -16.71 -21.38 8.94
N LEU A 203 -15.91 -21.51 7.88
CA LEU A 203 -16.00 -22.65 6.95
C LEU A 203 -15.68 -23.96 7.67
N ARG A 204 -14.69 -23.96 8.57
CA ARG A 204 -14.40 -25.09 9.44
C ARG A 204 -15.60 -25.42 10.34
N ALA A 205 -16.25 -24.41 10.92
CA ALA A 205 -17.42 -24.57 11.79
C ALA A 205 -18.63 -25.21 11.10
N LEU A 206 -18.77 -25.02 9.79
CA LEU A 206 -19.90 -25.59 9.02
C LEU A 206 -19.74 -27.09 8.76
N GLY A 207 -18.51 -27.59 8.63
CA GLY A 207 -18.23 -28.95 8.20
C GLY A 207 -17.68 -29.87 9.27
N LEU A 208 -17.20 -29.33 10.40
CA LEU A 208 -16.49 -30.08 11.44
C LEU A 208 -16.91 -29.59 12.83
N GLU A 209 -16.89 -30.49 13.81
CA GLU A 209 -16.98 -30.12 15.21
C GLU A 209 -15.71 -29.36 15.62
N ILE A 210 -15.85 -28.10 16.03
CA ILE A 210 -14.70 -27.29 16.47
C ILE A 210 -14.37 -27.67 17.91
N LEU A 211 -13.30 -28.43 18.09
CA LEU A 211 -12.72 -28.68 19.41
C LEU A 211 -11.78 -27.54 19.77
N ILE A 212 -12.18 -26.69 20.71
CA ILE A 212 -11.35 -25.61 21.23
C ILE A 212 -10.59 -26.13 22.45
N GLY A 213 -9.27 -25.98 22.44
CA GLY A 213 -8.42 -26.45 23.52
C GLY A 213 -7.23 -25.53 23.74
N TRP A 214 -6.46 -25.76 24.80
CA TRP A 214 -5.13 -25.17 24.93
C TRP A 214 -4.20 -26.10 25.68
N GLU A 215 -2.91 -26.00 25.36
CA GLU A 215 -1.86 -26.80 25.96
C GLU A 215 -0.64 -25.93 26.22
N SER A 216 -0.10 -26.03 27.44
CA SER A 216 1.17 -25.38 27.79
C SER A 216 1.86 -26.16 28.91
N THR A 217 3.16 -26.38 28.74
CA THR A 217 4.06 -26.86 29.80
C THR A 217 4.43 -25.74 30.77
N TYR A 218 4.39 -24.48 30.31
CA TYR A 218 4.87 -23.31 31.07
C TYR A 218 3.75 -22.47 31.68
N LEU A 219 2.59 -22.43 31.05
CA LEU A 219 1.47 -21.59 31.47
C LEU A 219 0.39 -22.40 32.20
N ASP A 220 -0.11 -21.85 33.30
CA ASP A 220 -1.29 -22.35 34.00
C ASP A 220 -2.59 -21.74 33.45
N ALA A 221 -3.74 -22.28 33.88
CA ALA A 221 -5.05 -21.83 33.41
C ALA A 221 -5.33 -20.36 33.74
N ALA A 222 -4.84 -19.86 34.89
CA ALA A 222 -5.05 -18.48 35.29
C ALA A 222 -4.26 -17.51 34.40
N GLN A 223 -3.03 -17.87 34.00
CA GLN A 223 -2.20 -17.12 33.06
C GLN A 223 -2.85 -17.09 31.67
N VAL A 224 -3.37 -18.22 31.19
CA VAL A 224 -4.07 -18.30 29.90
C VAL A 224 -5.37 -17.50 29.94
N GLN A 225 -6.15 -17.55 31.03
CA GLN A 225 -7.37 -16.76 31.18
C GLN A 225 -7.05 -15.26 31.16
N ARG A 226 -5.99 -14.82 31.87
CA ARG A 226 -5.56 -13.41 31.84
C ARG A 226 -5.20 -12.97 30.43
N LEU A 227 -4.47 -13.80 29.67
CA LEU A 227 -4.11 -13.51 28.30
C LEU A 227 -5.36 -13.41 27.40
N ALA A 228 -6.28 -14.37 27.51
CA ALA A 228 -7.54 -14.38 26.77
C ALA A 228 -8.38 -13.13 27.09
N ASN A 229 -8.49 -12.78 28.37
CA ASN A 229 -9.21 -11.57 28.80
C ASN A 229 -8.60 -10.30 28.22
N VAL A 230 -7.27 -10.16 28.18
CA VAL A 230 -6.63 -8.96 27.60
C VAL A 230 -6.89 -8.86 26.09
N VAL A 231 -6.70 -9.96 25.36
CA VAL A 231 -6.80 -9.95 23.89
C VAL A 231 -8.25 -9.88 23.40
N LEU A 232 -9.16 -10.57 24.08
CA LEU A 232 -10.56 -10.66 23.68
C LEU A 232 -11.46 -9.61 24.34
N ALA A 233 -11.03 -8.92 25.39
CA ALA A 233 -11.84 -7.90 26.07
C ALA A 233 -12.45 -6.86 25.11
N PRO A 234 -11.72 -6.30 24.13
CA PRO A 234 -12.31 -5.33 23.20
C PRO A 234 -13.44 -5.93 22.35
N ALA A 235 -13.29 -7.19 21.94
CA ALA A 235 -14.31 -7.91 21.18
C ALA A 235 -15.51 -8.27 22.07
N ALA A 236 -15.26 -8.77 23.29
CA ALA A 236 -16.27 -9.05 24.31
C ALA A 236 -17.13 -7.82 24.63
N ALA A 237 -16.49 -6.66 24.83
CA ALA A 237 -17.18 -5.40 25.06
C ALA A 237 -18.03 -4.98 23.84
N LEU A 238 -17.56 -5.24 22.62
CA LEU A 238 -18.28 -4.92 21.39
C LEU A 238 -19.47 -5.84 21.14
N THR A 239 -19.34 -7.14 21.41
CA THR A 239 -20.38 -8.15 21.15
C THR A 239 -21.35 -8.34 22.31
N GLY A 240 -21.02 -7.83 23.50
CA GLY A 240 -21.76 -8.09 24.73
C GLY A 240 -21.55 -9.51 25.29
N MET A 241 -20.61 -10.27 24.72
CA MET A 241 -20.26 -11.62 25.18
C MET A 241 -19.25 -11.55 26.31
N THR A 242 -19.30 -12.50 27.24
CA THR A 242 -18.22 -12.70 28.23
C THR A 242 -17.13 -13.59 27.63
N VAL A 243 -15.87 -13.33 27.98
CA VAL A 243 -14.78 -14.27 27.64
C VAL A 243 -15.01 -15.57 28.42
N PRO A 244 -15.21 -16.72 27.75
CA PRO A 244 -15.50 -17.97 28.44
C PRO A 244 -14.30 -18.45 29.28
N ASP A 245 -14.57 -19.33 30.24
CA ASP A 245 -13.52 -19.94 31.06
C ASP A 245 -12.64 -20.88 30.21
N VAL A 246 -11.32 -20.69 30.30
CA VAL A 246 -10.33 -21.52 29.62
C VAL A 246 -9.95 -22.76 30.42
N ALA A 247 -10.18 -22.80 31.74
CA ALA A 247 -9.75 -23.91 32.58
C ALA A 247 -10.31 -25.27 32.11
N PRO A 248 -11.60 -25.39 31.70
CA PRO A 248 -12.15 -26.64 31.17
C PRO A 248 -11.55 -27.08 29.83
N LEU A 249 -10.83 -26.19 29.12
CA LEU A 249 -10.30 -26.43 27.78
C LEU A 249 -8.87 -26.97 27.75
N ARG A 250 -8.23 -27.16 28.92
CA ARG A 250 -6.84 -27.63 29.01
C ARG A 250 -6.69 -29.07 28.52
N HIS A 251 -5.69 -29.34 27.68
CA HIS A 251 -5.43 -30.65 27.02
C HIS A 251 -6.50 -31.09 26.00
N GLY A 252 -7.37 -30.17 25.58
CA GLY A 252 -8.35 -30.40 24.53
C GLY A 252 -9.41 -31.46 24.87
N ALA A 253 -10.61 -31.00 25.20
CA ALA A 253 -11.83 -31.80 25.12
C ALA A 253 -13.03 -30.85 25.26
N LEU A 254 -13.91 -30.77 24.27
CA LEU A 254 -15.27 -30.34 24.55
C LEU A 254 -16.05 -31.59 25.00
N GLN A 255 -16.15 -31.78 26.31
CA GLN A 255 -17.42 -32.24 26.90
C GLN A 255 -18.22 -31.01 27.38
N GLY A 256 -18.11 -29.89 26.66
CA GLY A 256 -18.86 -28.67 26.92
C GLY A 256 -19.97 -28.50 25.86
N PRO A 257 -21.11 -27.86 26.20
CA PRO A 257 -22.19 -27.63 25.25
C PRO A 257 -21.71 -26.84 24.04
N ALA A 258 -22.16 -27.23 22.82
CA ALA A 258 -21.77 -26.63 21.54
C ALA A 258 -21.91 -25.09 21.50
N ALA A 259 -22.79 -24.51 22.31
CA ALA A 259 -22.94 -23.07 22.47
C ALA A 259 -21.64 -22.36 22.92
N LEU A 260 -20.84 -22.98 23.79
CA LEU A 260 -19.58 -22.40 24.27
C LEU A 260 -18.52 -22.33 23.16
N ALA A 261 -18.52 -23.30 22.24
CA ALA A 261 -17.60 -23.29 21.09
C ALA A 261 -17.94 -22.16 20.10
N ALA A 262 -19.24 -21.88 19.93
CA ALA A 262 -19.70 -20.76 19.10
C ALA A 262 -19.28 -19.40 19.69
N ASP A 263 -19.38 -19.22 21.00
CA ASP A 263 -18.98 -17.97 21.67
C ASP A 263 -17.50 -17.64 21.44
N TRP A 264 -16.61 -18.64 21.56
CA TRP A 264 -15.20 -18.48 21.24
C TRP A 264 -14.98 -18.12 19.76
N LEU A 265 -15.64 -18.81 18.84
CA LEU A 265 -15.52 -18.53 17.41
C LEU A 265 -15.92 -17.08 17.10
N HIS A 266 -17.05 -16.62 17.64
CA HIS A 266 -17.54 -15.26 17.46
C HIS A 266 -16.59 -14.22 18.08
N LEU A 267 -16.06 -14.46 19.28
CA LEU A 267 -15.09 -13.57 19.93
C LEU A 267 -13.76 -13.48 19.17
N LEU A 268 -13.24 -14.59 18.67
CA LEU A 268 -12.02 -14.62 17.85
C LEU A 268 -12.25 -13.88 16.53
N ALA A 269 -13.36 -14.13 15.85
CA ALA A 269 -13.73 -13.43 14.62
C ALA A 269 -13.93 -11.93 14.85
N ALA A 270 -14.62 -11.55 15.94
CA ALA A 270 -14.83 -10.15 16.32
C ALA A 270 -13.51 -9.44 16.65
N THR A 271 -12.55 -10.11 17.28
CA THR A 271 -11.21 -9.55 17.54
C THR A 271 -10.48 -9.25 16.23
N VAL A 272 -10.50 -10.18 15.27
CA VAL A 272 -9.91 -9.96 13.94
C VAL A 272 -10.64 -8.85 13.19
N ALA A 273 -11.97 -8.80 13.27
CA ALA A 273 -12.77 -7.76 12.64
C ALA A 273 -12.44 -6.38 13.22
N LEU A 274 -12.29 -6.27 14.54
CA LEU A 274 -11.96 -5.01 15.21
C LEU A 274 -10.61 -4.45 14.75
N VAL A 275 -9.58 -5.29 14.61
CA VAL A 275 -8.27 -4.85 14.06
C VAL A 275 -8.31 -4.59 12.54
N THR A 276 -9.37 -5.03 11.86
CA THR A 276 -9.61 -4.76 10.43
C THR A 276 -10.19 -3.37 10.21
N VAL A 277 -11.07 -2.89 11.11
CA VAL A 277 -11.76 -1.59 10.97
C VAL A 277 -10.81 -0.39 10.76
N PRO A 278 -9.82 -0.12 11.63
CA PRO A 278 -8.87 0.98 11.39
C PRO A 278 -8.07 0.79 10.10
N ARG A 279 -7.88 -0.46 9.66
CA ARG A 279 -7.18 -0.78 8.41
C ARG A 279 -8.01 -0.45 7.17
N LEU A 280 -9.33 -0.61 7.23
CA LEU A 280 -10.24 -0.14 6.18
C LEU A 280 -10.15 1.37 6.00
N LEU A 281 -10.08 2.12 7.11
CA LEU A 281 -9.89 3.58 7.07
C LEU A 281 -8.55 3.97 6.44
N LEU A 282 -7.47 3.26 6.78
CA LEU A 282 -6.15 3.47 6.17
C LEU A 282 -6.13 3.12 4.67
N ALA A 283 -6.78 2.03 4.27
CA ALA A 283 -6.94 1.66 2.87
C ALA A 283 -7.72 2.73 2.09
N LEU A 284 -8.84 3.22 2.64
CA LEU A 284 -9.63 4.30 2.06
C LEU A 284 -8.80 5.59 1.94
N HIS A 285 -8.08 5.97 2.99
CA HIS A 285 -7.19 7.13 2.96
C HIS A 285 -6.12 6.99 1.87
N ALA A 286 -5.45 5.83 1.78
CA ALA A 286 -4.45 5.56 0.74
C ALA A 286 -5.06 5.58 -0.66
N GLY A 287 -6.26 5.05 -0.84
CA GLY A 287 -7.01 5.07 -2.11
C GLY A 287 -7.38 6.48 -2.54
N LEU A 288 -7.98 7.26 -1.64
CA LEU A 288 -8.31 8.67 -1.89
C LEU A 288 -7.04 9.48 -2.20
N ARG A 289 -5.96 9.27 -1.46
CA ARG A 289 -4.68 9.92 -1.70
C ARG A 289 -4.09 9.54 -3.06
N SER A 290 -4.11 8.26 -3.42
CA SER A 290 -3.65 7.79 -4.73
C SER A 290 -4.48 8.40 -5.87
N TRP A 291 -5.80 8.49 -5.70
CA TRP A 291 -6.68 9.09 -6.69
C TRP A 291 -6.43 10.60 -6.84
N ARG A 292 -6.29 11.33 -5.72
CA ARG A 292 -5.98 12.77 -5.72
C ARG A 292 -4.65 13.03 -6.43
N LEU A 293 -3.60 12.30 -6.05
CA LEU A 293 -2.26 12.45 -6.62
C LEU A 293 -2.20 12.01 -8.09
N ALA A 294 -2.98 11.03 -8.52
CA ALA A 294 -3.04 10.65 -9.94
C ALA A 294 -3.68 11.73 -10.82
N ARG A 295 -4.59 12.54 -10.26
CA ARG A 295 -5.24 13.65 -10.96
C ARG A 295 -4.44 14.96 -10.89
N HIS A 296 -3.76 15.19 -9.78
CA HIS A 296 -2.98 16.40 -9.52
C HIS A 296 -1.65 15.99 -8.87
N LEU A 297 -0.71 15.53 -9.69
CA LEU A 297 0.61 15.11 -9.22
C LEU A 297 1.52 16.34 -9.15
N PRO A 298 1.92 16.80 -7.95
CA PRO A 298 2.90 17.88 -7.84
C PRO A 298 4.27 17.38 -8.32
N LEU A 299 4.89 18.10 -9.24
CA LEU A 299 6.22 17.82 -9.76
C LEU A 299 7.17 18.97 -9.43
N ALA A 300 8.29 18.64 -8.80
CA ALA A 300 9.43 19.54 -8.66
C ALA A 300 10.34 19.38 -9.88
N VAL A 301 9.87 19.85 -11.04
CA VAL A 301 10.66 19.95 -12.27
C VAL A 301 11.10 21.39 -12.47
N GLY A 302 12.28 21.59 -13.05
CA GLY A 302 12.74 22.93 -13.39
C GLY A 302 11.72 23.61 -14.30
N SER A 303 11.48 24.90 -14.12
CA SER A 303 10.87 25.70 -15.19
C SER A 303 11.80 25.62 -16.39
N GLY A 304 11.57 24.67 -17.30
CA GLY A 304 12.28 24.61 -18.58
C GLY A 304 12.27 26.00 -19.21
N PRO A 305 13.35 26.43 -19.87
CA PRO A 305 13.78 27.81 -19.96
C PRO A 305 12.60 28.73 -20.29
N GLY A 306 12.17 29.46 -19.26
CA GLY A 306 11.25 30.57 -19.38
C GLY A 306 12.08 31.75 -19.85
N ASP A 307 12.03 31.97 -21.16
CA ASP A 307 12.56 33.10 -21.92
C ASP A 307 14.09 33.35 -21.87
#